data_AF-A0A9J6FIP5-F1
#
_entry.id   AF-A0A9J6FIP5-F1
#
_cell.length_a   1.000
_cell.length_b   1.000
_cell.length_c   1.000
_cell.angle_alpha   90.00
_cell.angle_beta   90.00
_cell.angle_gamma   90.00
#
_symmetry.space_group_name_H-M   'P 1'
#
loop_
_entity.id
_entity.type
_entity.pdbx_description
1 polymer ?
#
loop_
_entity_poly.entity_id
_entity_poly.type
_entity_poly.pdbx_seq_one_letter_code
_entity_poly.pdbx_strand_id
1 'polypeptide(L)'
;MKVPCRGVHCRHVQCFDAYTYLTCNKNTLKRCWFCPVCELELPVEDMRVDLFTLDFLDKAEEHCDDVTLFADGHWENVAAGKDDQDSIILIEDSITVIEDSPVKTPL
;
A
#
# COMPACT_ATOMS: atom_id res chain seq x y z
N MET A 1 5.70 7.91 -9.07
CA MET A 1 4.26 8.26 -9.23
C MET A 1 4.06 9.75 -8.98
N LYS A 2 2.91 10.36 -9.30
CA LYS A 2 2.65 11.80 -8.99
C LYS A 2 1.47 12.03 -8.07
N VAL A 3 0.40 11.25 -8.21
CA VAL A 3 -0.79 11.36 -7.37
C VAL A 3 -1.01 10.01 -6.70
N PRO A 4 -0.44 9.77 -5.51
CA PRO A 4 -0.61 8.51 -4.80
C PRO A 4 -2.06 8.35 -4.37
N CYS A 5 -2.67 7.24 -4.79
CA CYS A 5 -4.04 6.89 -4.47
C CYS A 5 -4.16 5.44 -3.98
N ARG A 6 -5.19 5.22 -3.17
CA ARG A 6 -5.69 3.92 -2.73
C ARG A 6 -7.20 3.99 -2.56
N GLY A 7 -7.86 2.83 -2.49
CA GLY A 7 -9.28 2.76 -2.17
C GLY A 7 -9.56 2.91 -0.68
N VAL A 8 -10.75 3.40 -0.32
CA VAL A 8 -11.22 3.45 1.08
C VAL A 8 -11.25 2.08 1.77
N HIS A 9 -11.35 1.00 0.98
CA HIS A 9 -11.40 -0.39 1.48
C HIS A 9 -10.06 -1.13 1.34
N CYS A 10 -9.03 -0.48 0.81
CA CYS A 10 -7.70 -1.06 0.67
C CYS A 10 -7.04 -1.26 2.04
N ARG A 11 -6.58 -2.49 2.31
CA ARG A 11 -5.81 -2.87 3.51
C ARG A 11 -4.31 -3.04 3.26
N HIS A 12 -3.79 -2.38 2.23
CA HIS A 12 -2.37 -2.31 1.91
C HIS A 12 -1.86 -0.87 2.03
N VAL A 13 -0.56 -0.72 2.22
CA VAL A 13 0.13 0.58 2.27
C VAL A 13 0.47 1.08 0.86
N GLN A 14 0.83 0.18 -0.06
CA GLN A 14 1.29 0.55 -1.40
C GLN A 14 0.24 1.37 -2.16
N CYS A 15 0.61 2.56 -2.64
CA CYS A 15 -0.26 3.39 -3.46
C CYS A 15 -0.02 3.13 -4.95
N PHE A 16 -1.03 3.43 -5.77
CA PHE A 16 -0.91 3.49 -7.23
C PHE A 16 -1.17 4.93 -7.73
N ASP A 17 -0.73 5.25 -8.94
CA ASP A 17 -0.90 6.59 -9.50
C ASP A 17 -2.34 6.81 -10.01
N ALA A 18 -3.01 7.84 -9.50
CA ALA A 18 -4.41 8.13 -9.83
C ALA A 18 -4.66 8.35 -11.33
N TYR A 19 -3.77 9.10 -11.99
CA TYR A 19 -3.94 9.45 -13.40
C TYR A 19 -3.77 8.21 -14.27
N THR A 20 -2.74 7.40 -13.97
CA THR A 20 -2.49 6.12 -14.63
C THR A 20 -3.69 5.19 -14.43
N TYR A 21 -4.19 5.07 -13.20
CA TYR A 21 -5.35 4.24 -12.87
C TYR A 21 -6.59 4.60 -13.69
N LEU A 22 -6.97 5.88 -13.71
CA LEU A 22 -8.14 6.35 -14.47
C LEU A 22 -7.98 6.11 -15.98
N THR A 23 -6.77 6.36 -16.50
CA THR A 23 -6.47 6.17 -17.93
C THR A 23 -6.55 4.70 -18.34
N CYS A 24 -5.96 3.81 -17.54
CA CYS A 24 -6.01 2.36 -17.80
C CYS A 24 -7.45 1.84 -17.75
N ASN A 25 -8.22 2.21 -16.73
CA ASN A 25 -9.60 1.74 -16.59
C ASN A 25 -10.53 2.26 -17.68
N LYS A 26 -10.33 3.51 -18.13
CA LYS A 26 -11.10 4.08 -19.25
C LYS A 26 -10.89 3.33 -20.57
N ASN A 27 -9.68 2.82 -20.80
CA ASN A 27 -9.29 2.19 -22.08
C ASN A 27 -9.40 0.66 -22.07
N THR A 28 -9.79 0.07 -20.94
CA THR A 28 -9.84 -1.38 -20.75
C THR A 28 -11.30 -1.84 -20.73
N LEU A 29 -11.58 -3.04 -21.25
CA LEU A 29 -12.92 -3.65 -21.25
C LEU A 29 -13.06 -4.83 -20.26
N LYS A 30 -11.95 -5.31 -19.67
CA LYS A 30 -11.92 -6.44 -18.73
C LYS A 30 -11.18 -6.06 -17.44
N ARG A 31 -11.71 -6.48 -16.28
CA ARG A 31 -11.15 -6.15 -14.95
C ARG A 31 -10.97 -4.64 -14.72
N CYS A 32 -11.96 -3.85 -15.13
CA CYS A 32 -11.99 -2.43 -14.82
C CYS A 32 -12.52 -2.21 -13.41
N TRP A 33 -12.06 -1.12 -12.78
CA TRP A 33 -12.49 -0.66 -11.46
C TRP A 33 -12.14 -1.65 -10.35
N PHE A 34 -10.95 -2.25 -10.44
CA PHE A 34 -10.33 -3.04 -9.37
C PHE A 34 -9.01 -2.41 -8.98
N CYS A 35 -8.67 -2.47 -7.69
CA CYS A 35 -7.38 -2.02 -7.19
C CYS A 35 -6.26 -2.85 -7.84
N PRO A 36 -5.23 -2.21 -8.43
CA PRO A 36 -4.12 -2.93 -9.07
C PRO A 36 -3.17 -3.61 -8.08
N VAL A 37 -3.34 -3.37 -6.77
CA VAL A 37 -2.51 -3.95 -5.71
C VAL A 37 -3.19 -5.16 -5.08
N CYS A 38 -4.42 -4.98 -4.58
CA CYS A 38 -5.13 -6.03 -3.82
C CYS A 38 -6.35 -6.64 -4.54
N GLU A 39 -6.62 -6.25 -5.78
CA GLU A 39 -7.74 -6.75 -6.59
C GLU A 39 -9.14 -6.56 -5.98
N LEU A 40 -9.31 -5.75 -4.93
CA LEU A 40 -10.62 -5.34 -4.43
C LEU A 40 -11.30 -4.37 -5.41
N GLU A 41 -12.63 -4.38 -5.45
CA GLU A 41 -13.40 -3.40 -6.23
C GLU A 41 -13.06 -1.97 -5.78
N LEU A 42 -12.86 -1.10 -6.76
CA LEU A 42 -12.41 0.27 -6.58
C LEU A 42 -13.04 1.18 -7.63
N PRO A 43 -14.27 1.63 -7.43
CA PRO A 43 -14.88 2.65 -8.27
C PRO A 43 -14.25 4.03 -7.98
N VAL A 44 -14.46 5.00 -8.86
CA VAL A 44 -13.81 6.33 -8.79
C VAL A 44 -14.15 7.06 -7.50
N GLU A 45 -15.40 6.94 -7.06
CA GLU A 45 -15.95 7.51 -5.82
C GLU A 45 -15.27 6.98 -4.54
N ASP A 46 -14.58 5.84 -4.64
CA ASP A 46 -13.86 5.21 -3.53
C ASP A 46 -12.36 5.48 -3.57
N MET A 47 -11.85 6.11 -4.64
CA MET A 47 -10.45 6.54 -4.71
C MET A 47 -10.18 7.67 -3.70
N ARG A 48 -9.10 7.56 -2.95
CA ARG A 48 -8.60 8.59 -2.04
C ARG A 48 -7.13 8.85 -2.33
N VAL A 49 -6.77 10.13 -2.37
CA VAL A 49 -5.36 10.55 -2.39
C VAL A 49 -4.75 10.23 -1.03
N ASP A 50 -3.63 9.53 -1.02
CA ASP A 50 -2.89 9.22 0.19
C ASP A 50 -1.94 10.39 0.52
N LEU A 51 -2.34 11.20 1.51
CA LEU A 51 -1.59 12.41 1.87
C LEU A 51 -0.24 12.10 2.54
N PHE A 52 -0.11 10.93 3.17
CA PHE A 52 1.15 10.52 3.78
C PHE A 52 2.20 10.24 2.71
N THR A 53 1.81 9.45 1.69
CA THR A 53 2.66 9.18 0.53
C THR A 53 2.96 10.44 -0.27
N LEU A 54 1.97 11.33 -0.42
CA LEU A 54 2.18 12.60 -1.11
C LEU A 54 3.23 13.47 -0.42
N ASP A 55 3.20 13.55 0.92
CA ASP A 55 4.12 14.37 1.70
C ASP A 55 5.58 13.92 1.53
N PHE A 56 5.84 12.61 1.43
CA PHE A 56 7.20 12.13 1.23
C PHE A 56 7.65 12.06 -0.22
N LEU A 57 6.75 11.94 -1.20
CA LEU A 57 7.13 12.03 -2.62
C LEU A 57 7.77 13.38 -2.97
N ASP A 58 7.36 14.45 -2.29
CA ASP A 58 7.95 15.78 -2.45
C ASP A 58 9.34 15.92 -1.77
N LYS A 59 9.68 15.00 -0.87
CA LYS A 59 10.90 15.03 -0.05
C LYS A 59 11.91 13.95 -0.42
N ALA A 60 11.48 12.90 -1.10
CA ALA A 60 12.30 11.78 -1.53
C ALA A 60 13.39 12.24 -2.50
N GLU A 61 14.51 11.52 -2.51
CA GLU A 61 15.63 11.83 -3.40
C GLU A 61 15.26 11.62 -4.87
N GLU A 62 15.87 12.42 -5.74
CA GLU A 62 15.73 12.27 -7.18
C GLU A 62 16.22 10.86 -7.59
N HIS A 63 15.37 10.08 -8.26
CA HIS A 63 15.62 8.68 -8.65
C HIS A 63 15.57 7.63 -7.53
N CYS A 64 14.86 7.90 -6.42
CA CYS A 64 14.53 6.88 -5.43
C CYS A 64 13.30 6.05 -5.87
N ASP A 65 13.47 4.73 -6.02
CA ASP A 65 12.38 3.81 -6.37
C ASP A 65 11.68 3.22 -5.13
N ASP A 66 12.41 3.05 -4.02
CA ASP A 66 11.94 2.38 -2.80
C ASP A 66 12.26 3.17 -1.52
N VAL A 67 11.35 3.11 -0.55
CA VAL A 67 11.51 3.68 0.79
C VAL A 67 11.20 2.65 1.88
N THR A 68 11.88 2.74 3.01
CA THR A 68 11.58 1.95 4.20
C THR A 68 10.60 2.72 5.08
N LEU A 69 9.44 2.14 5.38
CA LEU A 69 8.45 2.70 6.30
C LEU A 69 8.52 2.00 7.66
N PHE A 70 8.68 2.78 8.72
CA PHE A 70 8.79 2.30 10.10
C PHE A 70 7.45 2.36 10.84
N ALA A 71 7.31 1.58 11.91
CA ALA A 71 6.05 1.43 12.66
C ALA A 71 5.58 2.71 13.37
N ASP A 72 6.49 3.64 13.63
CA ASP A 72 6.21 4.97 14.17
C ASP A 72 5.78 5.99 13.09
N GLY A 73 5.74 5.57 11.82
CA GLY A 73 5.36 6.40 10.67
C GLY A 73 6.51 7.21 10.09
N HIS A 74 7.72 7.07 10.61
CA HIS A 74 8.92 7.60 9.98
C HIS A 74 9.27 6.79 8.71
N TRP A 75 9.94 7.42 7.76
CA TRP A 75 10.39 6.77 6.52
C TRP A 75 11.79 7.23 6.12
N GLU A 76 12.53 6.36 5.44
CA GLU A 76 13.88 6.62 4.90
C GLU A 76 13.99 6.15 3.45
N ASN A 77 14.82 6.81 2.65
CA ASN A 77 15.19 6.32 1.32
C ASN A 77 15.96 4.99 1.46
N VAL A 78 15.67 4.02 0.60
CA VAL A 78 16.52 2.82 0.51
C VAL A 78 17.86 3.24 -0.10
N ALA A 79 18.95 3.07 0.65
CA ALA A 79 20.28 3.43 0.18
C ALA A 79 20.66 2.59 -1.05
N ALA A 80 21.10 3.25 -2.12
CA ALA A 80 21.62 2.57 -3.30
C ALA A 80 22.88 1.75 -2.93
N GLY A 81 22.71 0.43 -2.75
CA GLY A 81 23.82 -0.52 -2.64
C GLY A 81 24.08 -1.15 -1.27
N LYS A 82 23.10 -1.25 -0.37
CA LYS A 82 23.18 -2.18 0.76
C LYS A 82 22.02 -3.17 0.74
N ASP A 83 22.33 -4.38 0.28
CA ASP A 83 21.54 -5.58 0.56
C ASP A 83 21.68 -5.95 2.05
N ASP A 84 21.19 -5.09 2.96
CA ASP A 84 21.04 -5.45 4.36
C ASP A 84 19.76 -6.29 4.49
N GLN A 85 19.93 -7.61 4.45
CA GLN A 85 18.87 -8.64 4.50
C GLN A 85 18.01 -8.65 5.79
N ASP A 86 18.07 -7.63 6.65
CA ASP A 86 17.49 -7.65 8.00
C ASP A 86 16.46 -6.54 8.29
N SER A 87 15.87 -5.89 7.29
CA SER A 87 14.78 -4.93 7.53
C SER A 87 13.60 -5.02 6.55
N ILE A 88 13.28 -6.24 6.09
CA ILE A 88 11.98 -6.47 5.44
C ILE A 88 10.94 -6.70 6.54
N ILE A 89 10.16 -5.68 6.88
CA ILE A 89 8.87 -5.91 7.54
C ILE A 89 7.97 -6.51 6.48
N LEU A 90 7.91 -7.84 6.43
CA LEU A 90 6.88 -8.56 5.70
C LEU A 90 5.55 -8.25 6.40
N ILE A 91 4.82 -7.24 5.91
CA ILE A 91 3.40 -7.15 6.22
C ILE A 91 2.74 -8.29 5.45
N GLU A 92 2.62 -9.45 6.10
CA GLU A 92 1.73 -10.48 5.60
C GLU A 92 0.30 -9.91 5.65
N ASP A 93 -0.26 -9.56 4.50
CA ASP A 93 -1.68 -9.17 4.34
C ASP A 93 -2.67 -10.34 4.68
N SER A 94 -2.17 -11.41 5.28
CA SER A 94 -2.93 -12.56 5.76
C SER A 94 -3.57 -12.25 7.11
N ILE A 95 -4.84 -11.84 7.09
CA ILE A 95 -5.68 -11.89 8.29
C ILE A 95 -5.77 -13.36 8.73
N THR A 96 -5.05 -13.75 9.77
CA THR A 96 -5.39 -14.99 10.50
C THR A 96 -6.65 -14.71 11.31
N VAL A 97 -7.73 -15.41 10.95
CA VAL A 97 -8.92 -15.49 11.80
C VAL A 97 -8.46 -16.09 13.12
N ILE A 98 -8.48 -15.30 14.18
CA ILE A 98 -8.30 -15.80 15.54
C ILE A 98 -9.59 -16.54 15.86
N GLU A 99 -9.62 -17.86 15.68
CA GLU A 99 -10.67 -18.68 16.28
C GLU A 99 -10.46 -18.63 17.79
N ASP A 100 -11.39 -17.97 18.50
CA ASP A 100 -11.47 -17.97 19.96
C ASP A 100 -11.54 -19.42 20.47
N SER A 101 -10.39 -19.99 20.80
CA SER A 101 -10.34 -21.23 21.56
C SER A 101 -10.86 -20.93 22.98
N PRO A 102 -11.81 -21.71 23.51
CA PRO A 102 -12.39 -21.43 24.81
C PRO A 102 -11.33 -21.54 25.90
N VAL A 103 -11.19 -20.46 26.67
CA VAL A 103 -10.38 -20.41 27.90
C VAL A 103 -10.85 -21.53 28.84
N LYS A 104 -10.00 -22.53 29.06
CA LYS A 104 -10.24 -23.54 30.10
C LYS A 104 -9.97 -22.89 31.46
N THR A 105 -11.02 -22.63 32.22
CA THR A 105 -10.94 -22.25 33.63
C THR A 105 -10.39 -23.43 34.43
N PRO A 106 -9.37 -23.25 35.30
CA PRO A 106 -8.90 -24.33 36.16
C PRO A 106 -9.91 -24.61 37.28
N LEU A 107 -10.08 -25.89 37.62
CA LEU A 107 -10.73 -26.37 38.86
C LEU A 107 -9.79 -26.17 40.05
#